data_AF-A0A5J6WZT6-F1
#
_entry.id   AF-A0A5J6WZT6-F1
#
_cell.length_a   1.000
_cell.length_b   1.000
_cell.length_c   1.000
_cell.angle_alpha   90.00
_cell.angle_beta   90.00
_cell.angle_gamma   90.00
#
_symmetry.space_group_name_H-M   'P 1'
#
loop_
_entity.id
_entity.type
_entity.pdbx_description
1 polymer ?
#
loop_
_entity_poly.entity_id
_entity_poly.type
_entity_poly.pdbx_seq_one_letter_code
_entity_poly.pdbx_strand_id
1 'polypeptide(L)'
;MKLSGNLQGEQVKRLWEIRQQWWQDESMDLCEVLTLDSAGIALMVKWGKAVRERGAIPLLTSVPDDFTKLATLYGVADLFSIESQG
;
A
#
# COMPACT_ATOMS: atom_id res chain seq x y z
N MET A 1 7.82 4.97 -4.06
CA MET A 1 8.53 4.78 -2.78
C MET A 1 8.62 3.31 -2.42
N LYS A 2 9.59 2.92 -1.57
CA LYS A 2 9.67 1.59 -0.95
C LYS A 2 9.14 1.63 0.48
N LEU A 3 8.22 0.73 0.83
CA LEU A 3 7.74 0.52 2.20
C LEU A 3 8.47 -0.67 2.82
N SER A 4 8.80 -0.54 4.10
CA SER A 4 9.59 -1.52 4.84
C SER A 4 9.07 -1.75 6.25
N GLY A 5 9.27 -2.96 6.76
CA GLY A 5 8.93 -3.37 8.12
C GLY A 5 7.48 -3.83 8.27
N ASN A 6 6.96 -3.75 9.49
CA ASN A 6 5.61 -4.18 9.83
C ASN A 6 4.64 -3.03 9.60
N LEU A 7 3.77 -3.12 8.60
CA LEU A 7 2.71 -2.14 8.33
C LEU A 7 1.53 -2.34 9.29
N GLN A 8 1.79 -2.12 10.58
CA GLN A 8 0.86 -2.29 11.69
C GLN A 8 1.06 -1.17 12.73
N GLY A 9 0.05 -0.89 13.55
CA GLY A 9 0.14 -0.06 14.76
C GLY A 9 0.94 1.25 14.60
N GLU A 10 2.05 1.35 15.34
CA GLU A 10 2.91 2.55 15.40
C GLU A 10 3.57 2.90 14.05
N GLN A 11 3.94 1.90 13.24
CA GLN A 11 4.56 2.15 11.94
C GLN A 11 3.57 2.81 10.97
N VAL A 12 2.30 2.40 11.01
CA VAL A 12 1.23 3.03 10.22
C VAL A 12 1.04 4.50 10.63
N LYS A 13 1.06 4.80 11.93
CA LYS A 13 0.98 6.18 12.44
C LYS A 13 2.16 7.02 11.95
N ARG A 14 3.37 6.50 12.07
CA ARG A 14 4.58 7.17 11.59
C ARG A 14 4.53 7.46 10.09
N LEU A 15 4.16 6.47 9.28
CA LEU A 15 4.01 6.62 7.84
C LEU A 15 2.94 7.65 7.47
N TRP A 16 1.84 7.70 8.24
CA TRP A 16 0.78 8.68 8.06
C TRP A 16 1.22 10.13 8.37
N GLU A 17 2.07 10.33 9.37
CA GLU A 17 2.62 11.65 9.70
C GLU A 17 3.49 12.19 8.56
N ILE A 18 4.36 11.34 8.02
CA ILE A 18 5.25 11.71 6.91
C ILE A 18 4.60 11.57 5.53
N ARG A 19 3.29 11.36 5.46
CA ARG A 19 2.57 11.06 4.21
C ARG A 19 2.84 12.04 3.08
N GLN A 20 2.95 13.33 3.40
CA GLN A 20 3.19 14.38 2.41
C GLN A 20 4.51 14.19 1.63
N GLN A 21 5.46 13.45 2.19
CA GLN A 21 6.75 13.17 1.57
C GLN A 21 6.65 12.11 0.46
N TRP A 22 5.61 11.28 0.46
CA TRP A 22 5.53 10.11 -0.41
C TRP A 22 4.19 9.90 -1.10
N TRP A 23 3.14 10.64 -0.71
CA TRP A 23 1.82 10.50 -1.30
C TRP A 23 1.75 10.87 -2.78
N GLN A 24 2.75 11.61 -3.28
CA GLN A 24 2.88 11.98 -4.69
C GLN A 24 3.31 10.81 -5.56
N ASP A 25 3.94 9.78 -4.97
CA ASP A 25 4.35 8.60 -5.70
C ASP A 25 3.13 7.79 -6.15
N GLU A 26 3.14 7.40 -7.41
CA GLU A 26 2.12 6.56 -8.05
C GLU A 26 2.44 5.07 -7.91
N SER A 27 3.69 4.74 -7.55
CA SER A 27 4.17 3.38 -7.34
C SER A 27 4.75 3.14 -5.94
N MET A 28 4.49 1.93 -5.44
CA MET A 28 4.90 1.46 -4.12
C MET A 28 5.52 0.07 -4.21
N ASP A 29 6.77 -0.05 -3.76
CA ASP A 29 7.45 -1.33 -3.59
C ASP A 29 7.23 -1.85 -2.17
N LEU A 30 6.70 -3.07 -2.06
CA LEU A 30 6.39 -3.73 -0.80
C LEU A 30 7.37 -4.87 -0.45
N CYS A 31 8.50 -5.01 -1.14
CA CYS A 31 9.40 -6.16 -0.93
C CYS A 31 9.99 -6.28 0.49
N GLU A 32 10.08 -5.18 1.23
CA GLU A 32 10.55 -5.17 2.62
C GLU A 32 9.41 -5.12 3.65
N VAL A 33 8.15 -5.22 3.21
CA VAL A 33 7.01 -5.34 4.11
C VAL A 33 6.95 -6.76 4.65
N LEU A 34 7.13 -6.91 5.96
CA LEU A 34 7.19 -8.21 6.62
C LEU A 34 5.80 -8.69 7.06
N THR A 35 4.99 -7.77 7.59
CA THR A 35 3.63 -8.06 8.05
C THR A 35 2.69 -6.88 7.79
N LEU A 36 1.40 -7.18 7.69
CA LEU A 36 0.31 -6.22 7.43
C LEU A 36 -0.89 -6.59 8.30
N ASP A 37 -1.64 -5.59 8.78
CA ASP A 37 -2.93 -5.76 9.43
C ASP A 37 -4.01 -4.89 8.75
N SER A 38 -5.17 -4.75 9.40
CA SER A 38 -6.26 -3.90 8.92
C SER A 38 -5.87 -2.41 8.84
N ALA A 39 -4.99 -1.92 9.73
CA ALA A 39 -4.52 -0.54 9.70
C ALA A 39 -3.54 -0.31 8.54
N GLY A 40 -2.67 -1.28 8.27
CA GLY A 40 -1.80 -1.29 7.09
C GLY A 40 -2.59 -1.23 5.79
N ILE A 41 -3.62 -2.07 5.64
CA ILE A 41 -4.53 -2.01 4.49
C ILE A 41 -5.21 -0.65 4.39
N ALA A 42 -5.74 -0.11 5.50
CA ALA A 42 -6.42 1.17 5.50
C ALA A 42 -5.49 2.32 5.04
N LEU A 43 -4.21 2.29 5.42
CA LEU A 43 -3.20 3.22 4.94
C LEU A 43 -3.03 3.12 3.42
N MET A 44 -2.83 1.91 2.91
CA MET A 44 -2.66 1.65 1.48
C MET A 44 -3.89 2.06 0.67
N VAL A 45 -5.09 1.83 1.20
CA VAL A 45 -6.35 2.26 0.56
C VAL A 45 -6.43 3.77 0.45
N LYS A 46 -6.06 4.51 1.50
CA LYS A 46 -6.06 5.97 1.45
C LYS A 46 -5.04 6.50 0.44
N TRP A 47 -3.86 5.88 0.36
CA TRP A 47 -2.88 6.22 -0.67
C TRP A 47 -3.41 5.92 -2.08
N GLY A 48 -3.91 4.71 -2.31
CA GLY A 48 -4.43 4.29 -3.62
C GLY A 48 -5.58 5.17 -4.11
N LYS A 49 -6.49 5.58 -3.22
CA LYS A 49 -7.54 6.55 -3.55
C LYS A 49 -6.96 7.90 -3.96
N ALA A 50 -6.00 8.42 -3.22
CA ALA A 50 -5.38 9.70 -3.54
C ALA A 50 -4.59 9.68 -4.86
N VAL A 51 -3.98 8.54 -5.22
CA VAL A 51 -3.35 8.36 -6.55
C VAL A 51 -4.42 8.42 -7.65
N ARG A 52 -5.54 7.71 -7.46
CA ARG A 52 -6.66 7.72 -8.41
C ARG A 52 -7.33 9.08 -8.54
N GLU A 53 -7.46 9.84 -7.45
CA GLU A 53 -7.99 11.20 -7.47
C GLU A 53 -7.13 12.16 -8.32
N ARG A 54 -5.83 11.87 -8.44
CA ARG A 54 -4.92 12.59 -9.36
C ARG A 54 -5.00 12.09 -10.81
N GLY A 55 -5.81 11.08 -11.10
CA GLY A 55 -5.94 10.47 -12.43
C GLY A 55 -4.89 9.40 -12.75
N ALA A 56 -4.10 8.98 -11.78
CA ALA A 56 -3.08 7.93 -11.94
C ALA A 56 -3.58 6.57 -11.44
N ILE A 57 -2.84 5.51 -11.78
CA ILE A 57 -3.13 4.14 -11.34
C ILE A 57 -2.15 3.78 -10.21
N PRO A 58 -2.61 3.46 -8.99
CA PRO A 58 -1.72 3.06 -7.91
C PRO A 58 -1.11 1.69 -8.21
N LEU A 59 0.19 1.69 -8.50
CA LEU A 59 0.96 0.50 -8.84
C LEU A 59 1.65 -0.05 -7.59
N LEU A 60 1.42 -1.32 -7.28
CA LEU A 60 2.15 -2.05 -6.26
C LEU A 60 3.12 -3.03 -6.90
N THR A 61 4.36 -3.04 -6.44
CA THR A 61 5.40 -3.98 -6.87
C THR A 61 5.89 -4.82 -5.69
N SER A 62 6.39 -6.02 -5.97
CA SER A 62 6.90 -6.96 -4.98
C SER A 62 5.93 -7.21 -3.81
N VAL A 63 4.65 -7.40 -4.16
CA VAL A 63 3.57 -7.50 -3.18
C VAL A 63 3.66 -8.82 -2.41
N PRO A 64 3.69 -8.82 -1.07
CA PRO A 64 3.65 -10.05 -0.30
C PRO A 64 2.28 -10.73 -0.43
N ASP A 65 2.24 -12.06 -0.48
CA ASP A 65 1.00 -12.85 -0.68
C ASP A 65 -0.13 -12.47 0.30
N ASP A 66 0.23 -12.15 1.53
CA ASP A 66 -0.72 -11.79 2.58
C ASP A 66 -1.39 -10.43 2.31
N PHE A 67 -0.75 -9.53 1.57
CA PHE A 67 -1.40 -8.29 1.14
C PHE A 67 -2.56 -8.58 0.19
N THR A 68 -2.34 -9.40 -0.84
CA THR A 68 -3.39 -9.72 -1.82
C THR A 68 -4.57 -10.40 -1.13
N LYS A 69 -4.31 -11.35 -0.23
CA LYS A 69 -5.37 -12.01 0.57
C LYS A 69 -6.17 -10.99 1.38
N LEU A 70 -5.50 -10.09 2.11
CA LEU A 70 -6.17 -9.09 2.93
C LEU A 70 -6.91 -8.05 2.07
N ALA A 71 -6.32 -7.58 0.97
CA ALA A 71 -6.96 -6.64 0.05
C ALA A 71 -8.22 -7.24 -0.59
N THR A 72 -8.19 -8.52 -0.96
CA THR A 72 -9.38 -9.25 -1.44
C THR A 72 -10.41 -9.42 -0.32
N LEU A 73 -9.99 -9.82 0.89
CA LEU A 73 -10.87 -9.98 2.05
C LEU A 73 -11.62 -8.69 2.40
N TYR A 74 -10.95 -7.54 2.27
CA TYR A 74 -11.54 -6.23 2.52
C TYR A 74 -12.25 -5.61 1.30
N GLY A 75 -12.26 -6.30 0.15
CA GLY A 75 -12.93 -5.82 -1.08
C GLY A 75 -12.26 -4.61 -1.72
N VAL A 76 -10.96 -4.44 -1.53
CA VAL A 76 -10.18 -3.30 -2.03
C VAL A 76 -9.07 -3.69 -3.01
N ALA A 77 -9.01 -4.96 -3.42
CA ALA A 77 -8.02 -5.45 -4.37
C ALA A 77 -8.06 -4.66 -5.70
N ASP A 78 -9.25 -4.37 -6.23
CA ASP A 78 -9.45 -3.63 -7.49
C ASP A 78 -9.03 -2.15 -7.42
N LEU A 79 -8.65 -1.67 -6.23
CA LEU A 79 -8.09 -0.34 -6.09
C LEU A 79 -6.67 -0.27 -6.68
N PHE A 80 -5.94 -1.37 -6.67
CA PHE A 80 -4.51 -1.43 -6.96
C PHE A 80 -4.24 -2.18 -8.27
N SER A 81 -3.26 -1.68 -9.03
CA SER A 81 -2.60 -2.48 -10.04
C SER A 81 -1.44 -3.20 -9.38
N ILE A 82 -1.38 -4.53 -9.47
CA ILE A 82 -0.29 -5.33 -8.91
C ILE A 82 0.59 -5.79 -10.06
N GLU A 83 1.85 -5.37 -10.05
CA GLU A 83 2.85 -5.91 -10.97
C GLU A 83 3.09 -7.37 -10.60
N SER A 84 2.63 -8.28 -11.46
CA SER A 84 2.93 -9.71 -11.32
C SER A 84 4.39 -9.90 -11.65
N GLN A 85 5.18 -10.39 -10.69
CA GLN A 85 6.53 -10.85 -11.01
C GLN A 85 6.39 -12.08 -11.92
N GLY A 86 6.73 -11.91 -13.19
CA GLY A 86 6.72 -12.97 -14.21
C GLY A 86 7.83 -13.98 -14.01
#